data_AF-A0A956EWP4-F1
#
_entry.id   AF-A0A956EWP4-F1
#
_cell.length_a   1.000
_cell.length_b   1.000
_cell.length_c   1.000
_cell.angle_alpha   90.00
_cell.angle_beta   90.00
_cell.angle_gamma   90.00
#
_symmetry.space_group_name_H-M   'P 1'
#
loop_
_entity.id
_entity.type
_entity.pdbx_description
1 polymer ?
#
loop_
_entity_poly.entity_id
_entity_poly.type
_entity_poly.pdbx_seq_one_letter_code
_entity_poly.pdbx_strand_id
1 'polypeptide(L)' 'MHDAPNWPGGTQAFAPKLKAVVTLAEAVGFSSLSVMDHFFQIPANGQPEDPMLEAYTTLGFLAAATSRIQLGTVVTSVT' A
#
# COMPACT_ATOMS: atom_id res chain seq x y z
N MET A 1 8.44 -12.57 16.71
CA MET A 1 8.59 -11.27 16.03
C MET A 1 8.61 -11.60 14.56
N HIS A 2 7.42 -11.70 13.95
CA HIS A 2 7.28 -12.09 12.55
C HIS A 2 7.72 -10.91 11.69
N ASP A 3 8.67 -11.16 10.80
CA ASP A 3 9.25 -10.13 9.94
C ASP A 3 8.15 -9.44 9.11
N ALA A 4 8.34 -8.14 8.91
CA ALA A 4 7.51 -7.23 8.14
C ALA A 4 7.17 -7.77 6.73
N PRO A 5 6.24 -7.14 5.98
CA PRO A 5 5.82 -7.70 4.70
C PRO A 5 7.04 -7.91 3.80
N ASN A 6 6.99 -8.99 3.03
CA ASN A 6 8.07 -9.74 2.39
C ASN A 6 8.93 -9.00 1.32
N TRP A 7 9.22 -7.70 1.46
CA TRP A 7 10.18 -7.02 0.61
C TRP A 7 11.61 -7.17 1.16
N PRO A 8 12.61 -7.55 0.32
CA PRO A 8 14.03 -7.30 0.60
C PRO A 8 14.29 -5.90 1.20
N GLY A 9 14.81 -5.87 2.43
CA GLY A 9 15.06 -4.65 3.22
C GLY A 9 14.09 -4.39 4.37
N GLY A 10 13.07 -5.25 4.57
CA GLY A 10 12.16 -5.20 5.70
C GLY A 10 11.32 -3.91 5.76
N THR A 11 10.77 -3.57 6.94
CA THR A 11 9.86 -2.43 7.15
C THR A 11 10.43 -1.12 6.62
N GLN A 12 11.72 -0.86 6.84
CA GLN A 12 12.37 0.41 6.47
C GLN A 12 12.36 0.65 4.96
N ALA A 13 12.28 -0.42 4.17
CA ALA A 13 12.22 -0.32 2.72
C ALA A 13 10.83 0.06 2.19
N PHE A 14 9.75 -0.06 2.98
CA PHE A 14 8.38 0.14 2.48
C PHE A 14 8.09 1.56 2.04
N ALA A 15 8.29 2.55 2.92
CA ALA A 15 7.99 3.94 2.62
C ALA A 15 8.70 4.46 1.34
N PRO A 16 10.03 4.30 1.17
CA PRO A 16 10.70 4.76 -0.05
C PRO A 16 10.23 4.00 -1.30
N LYS A 17 9.88 2.71 -1.18
CA LYS A 17 9.41 1.91 -2.33
C LYS A 17 7.98 2.24 -2.72
N LEU A 18 7.07 2.42 -1.77
CA LEU A 18 5.72 2.89 -2.03
C LEU A 18 5.74 4.24 -2.73
N LYS A 19 6.58 5.17 -2.26
CA LYS A 19 6.79 6.45 -2.92
C LYS A 19 7.29 6.27 -4.36
N ALA A 20 8.32 5.44 -4.57
CA ALA A 20 8.86 5.20 -5.91
C ALA A 20 7.81 4.59 -6.87
N VAL A 21 7.01 3.63 -6.39
CA VAL A 21 5.95 2.99 -7.17
C VAL A 21 4.89 4.01 -7.58
N VAL A 22 4.36 4.79 -6.65
CA VAL A 22 3.25 5.73 -6.97
C VAL A 22 3.73 6.88 -7.86
N THR A 23 4.94 7.42 -7.63
CA THR A 23 5.48 8.47 -8.49
C THR A 23 5.78 7.97 -9.89
N LEU A 24 6.26 6.73 -10.01
CA LEU A 24 6.49 6.11 -11.31
C LEU A 24 5.17 5.87 -12.04
N ALA A 25 4.16 5.34 -11.35
CA ALA A 25 2.83 5.10 -11.91
C ALA A 25 2.23 6.40 -12.47
N GLU A 26 2.29 7.51 -11.71
CA GLU A 26 1.85 8.82 -12.18
C GLU A 26 2.69 9.32 -13.37
N ALA A 27 4.01 9.15 -13.32
CA ALA A 27 4.91 9.62 -14.37
C ALA A 27 4.69 8.92 -15.72
N VAL A 28 4.37 7.62 -15.71
CA VAL A 28 4.09 6.84 -16.92
C VAL A 28 2.63 6.89 -17.37
N GLY A 29 1.79 7.68 -16.68
CA GLY A 29 0.44 8.00 -17.13
C GLY A 29 -0.66 7.04 -16.66
N PHE A 30 -0.44 6.25 -15.60
CA PHE A 30 -1.56 5.55 -14.96
C PHE A 30 -2.57 6.56 -14.42
N SER A 31 -3.86 6.32 -14.68
CA SER A 31 -4.95 7.20 -14.22
C SER A 31 -5.31 6.97 -12.76
N SER A 32 -5.07 5.77 -12.24
CA SER A 32 -5.40 5.41 -10.86
C SER A 32 -4.45 4.35 -10.28
N LEU A 33 -4.36 4.33 -8.95
CA LEU A 33 -3.71 3.30 -8.15
C LEU A 33 -4.58 3.01 -6.93
N SER A 34 -4.77 1.71 -6.64
CA SER A 34 -5.56 1.27 -5.50
C SER A 34 -4.75 0.42 -4.53
N VAL A 35 -5.10 0.50 -3.25
CA VAL A 35 -4.57 -0.37 -2.18
C VAL A 35 -5.66 -1.32 -1.65
N MET A 36 -5.26 -2.35 -0.93
CA MET A 36 -6.18 -3.25 -0.23
C MET A 36 -6.57 -2.66 1.13
N ASP A 37 -7.81 -2.89 1.56
CA ASP A 37 -8.32 -2.50 2.89
C ASP A 37 -8.77 -3.75 3.65
N HIS A 38 -7.80 -4.50 4.17
CA HIS A 38 -8.06 -5.65 5.03
C HIS A 38 -7.47 -5.36 6.41
N PHE A 39 -8.12 -5.82 7.47
CA PHE A 39 -7.54 -5.76 8.82
C PHE A 39 -6.57 -6.91 9.09
N PHE A 40 -6.75 -8.05 8.42
CA PHE A 40 -5.94 -9.25 8.55
C PHE A 40 -5.34 -9.64 7.22
N GLN A 41 -4.15 -10.25 7.24
CA GLN A 41 -3.50 -10.69 6.02
C GLN A 41 -4.38 -11.68 5.24
N ILE A 42 -4.26 -11.64 3.92
CA ILE A 42 -4.94 -12.56 3.03
C ILE A 42 -4.31 -13.96 3.20
N PRO A 43 -5.09 -15.04 3.36
CA PRO A 43 -4.56 -16.38 3.61
C PRO A 43 -3.54 -16.88 2.57
N ALA A 44 -3.63 -16.41 1.32
CA ALA A 44 -2.66 -16.73 0.26
C ALA A 44 -1.31 -16.01 0.41
N ASN A 45 -1.23 -14.98 1.26
CA ASN A 45 -0.11 -14.08 1.42
C ASN A 45 0.57 -14.18 2.80
N GLY A 46 -0.09 -14.76 3.80
CA GLY A 46 0.46 -14.92 5.16
C GLY A 46 -0.57 -15.37 6.19
N GLN A 47 -0.14 -15.46 7.45
CA GLN A 47 -1.02 -15.66 8.60
C GLN A 47 -1.81 -14.37 8.91
N PRO A 48 -3.03 -14.46 9.49
CA PRO A 48 -3.87 -13.30 9.78
C PRO A 48 -3.16 -12.16 10.52
N GLU A 49 -2.24 -12.50 11.43
CA GLU A 49 -1.43 -11.58 12.24
C GLU A 49 -0.17 -11.04 11.55
N ASP A 50 0.15 -11.51 10.34
CA ASP A 50 1.31 -11.02 9.61
C ASP A 50 1.13 -9.53 9.23
N PRO A 51 2.21 -8.74 9.22
CA PRO A 51 2.13 -7.30 8.99
C PRO A 51 1.48 -6.93 7.65
N MET A 52 0.59 -5.94 7.69
CA MET A 52 -0.08 -5.38 6.52
C MET A 52 -0.23 -3.86 6.68
N LEU A 53 -0.28 -3.16 5.55
CA LEU A 53 -0.46 -1.71 5.53
C LEU A 53 -1.91 -1.35 5.87
N GLU A 54 -2.09 -0.32 6.69
CA GLU A 54 -3.40 0.28 6.92
C GLU A 54 -3.74 1.20 5.74
N ALA A 55 -4.94 1.04 5.18
CA ALA A 55 -5.29 1.60 3.88
C ALA A 55 -5.32 3.13 3.85
N TYR A 56 -5.94 3.78 4.83
CA TYR A 56 -6.18 5.22 4.78
C TYR A 56 -4.91 6.03 5.04
N THR A 57 -4.07 5.59 5.98
CA THR A 57 -2.75 6.19 6.23
C THR A 57 -1.82 5.97 5.03
N THR A 58 -1.90 4.80 4.38
CA THR A 58 -1.16 4.55 3.14
C THR A 58 -1.61 5.50 2.04
N LEU A 59 -2.92 5.66 1.82
CA LEU A 59 -3.44 6.59 0.81
C LEU A 59 -3.02 8.04 1.09
N GLY A 60 -3.04 8.48 2.35
CA GLY A 60 -2.53 9.80 2.74
C GLY A 60 -1.04 9.97 2.43
N PHE A 61 -0.22 8.95 2.70
CA PHE A 61 1.20 8.96 2.34
C PHE A 61 1.43 9.03 0.82
N LEU A 62 0.68 8.25 0.04
CA LEU A 62 0.76 8.26 -1.43
C LEU A 62 0.32 9.60 -2.00
N ALA A 63 -0.78 10.17 -1.49
CA ALA A 63 -1.30 11.47 -1.92
C ALA A 63 -0.28 12.60 -1.75
N ALA A 64 0.50 12.58 -0.67
CA ALA A 64 1.57 13.55 -0.43
C ALA A 64 2.71 13.47 -1.46
N ALA A 65 2.84 12.35 -2.20
CA ALA A 65 3.89 12.11 -3.18
C ALA A 65 3.44 12.34 -4.64
N THR A 66 2.15 12.59 -4.88
CA THR A 66 1.56 12.66 -6.23
C THR A 66 0.64 13.86 -6.40
N SER A 67 0.25 14.18 -7.64
CA SER A 67 -0.51 15.40 -7.93
C SER A 67 -1.70 15.22 -8.87
N ARG A 68 -1.80 14.09 -9.58
CA ARG A 68 -2.79 13.83 -10.63
C ARG A 68 -3.42 12.45 -10.56
N ILE A 69 -2.65 11.41 -10.23
CA ILE A 69 -3.16 10.03 -10.18
C ILE A 69 -4.27 9.91 -9.12
N GLN A 70 -5.35 9.20 -9.46
CA GLN A 70 -6.43 8.95 -8.51
C GLN A 70 -6.04 7.81 -7.57
N LEU A 71 -6.26 8.01 -6.27
CA LEU A 71 -5.91 7.05 -5.23
C LEU A 71 -7.18 6.55 -4.53
N GLY A 72 -7.24 5.25 -4.23
CA GLY A 72 -8.38 4.67 -3.51
C GLY A 72 -8.15 3.26 -3.00
N THR A 73 -9.19 2.63 -2.45
CA THR A 73 -9.17 1.21 -2.10
C THR A 73 -9.92 0.40 -3.14
N VAL A 74 -9.56 -0.88 -3.32
CA VAL A 74 -10.29 -1.79 -4.24
C VAL A 74 -11.69 -2.11 -3.69
N VAL A 75 -11.77 -2.31 -2.39
CA VAL A 75 -13.00 -2.44 -1.59
C VAL A 75 -12.72 -1.72 -0.27
N THR A 76 -13.75 -1.12 0.33
CA THR A 76 -13.66 -0.53 1.66
C THR A 76 -14.54 -1.32 2.62
N SER A 77 -14.14 -1.37 3.89
CA SER A 77 -15.00 -1.92 4.94
C SER A 77 -16.34 -1.18 5.01
N VAL A 78 -17.43 -1.92 5.21
CA VAL A 78 -18.79 -1.39 5.42
C VAL A 78 -19.30 -1.82 6.79
N THR A 79 -20.19 -1.03 7.39
CA THR A 79 -20.83 -1.30 8.69
C THR A 79 -22.21 -1.90 8.53
#